data_AF-A0A645IY59-F1
#
_entry.id   AF-A0A645IY59-F1
#
_cell.length_a   1.000
_cell.length_b   1.000
_cell.length_c   1.000
_cell.angle_alpha   90.00
_cell.angle_beta   90.00
_cell.angle_gamma   90.00
#
_symmetry.space_group_name_H-M   'P 1'
#
loop_
_entity.id
_entity.type
_entity.pdbx_description
1 polymer ?
#
loop_
_entity_poly.entity_id
_entity_poly.type
_entity_poly.pdbx_seq_one_letter_code
_entity_poly.pdbx_strand_id
1 'polypeptide(L)'
;MIAQKLAEAFALTSINELPLAFNIAWYEQKAVIVLLALLSLGVKNIHLGPSLPGFLSPNVAKVLVDTFGIAGIGNVDDDIALFMS
;
A
#
# COMPACT_ATOMS: atom_id res chain seq x y z
N MET A 1 -6.91 0.30 13.08
CA MET A 1 -7.74 -0.70 13.78
C MET A 1 -9.06 -1.04 13.05
N ILE A 2 -9.59 -0.20 12.14
CA ILE A 2 -10.82 -0.52 11.38
C ILE A 2 -10.64 -1.75 10.48
N ALA A 3 -9.65 -1.75 9.60
CA ALA A 3 -9.42 -2.85 8.66
C ALA A 3 -9.15 -4.19 9.37
N GLN A 4 -8.40 -4.20 10.47
CA GLN A 4 -8.22 -5.41 11.29
C GLN A 4 -9.54 -5.94 11.84
N LYS A 5 -10.41 -5.05 12.36
CA LYS A 5 -11.73 -5.46 12.87
C LYS A 5 -12.67 -5.94 11.77
N LEU A 6 -12.57 -5.38 10.56
CA LEU A 6 -13.30 -5.89 9.39
C LEU A 6 -12.81 -7.30 9.02
N ALA A 7 -11.49 -7.52 8.96
CA ALA A 7 -10.95 -8.86 8.66
C ALA A 7 -11.40 -9.90 9.71
N GLU A 8 -11.39 -9.55 10.99
CA GLU A 8 -11.94 -10.40 12.06
C GLU A 8 -13.45 -10.69 11.85
N ALA A 9 -14.25 -9.66 11.55
CA ALA A 9 -15.69 -9.80 11.36
C ALA A 9 -16.05 -10.68 10.15
N PHE A 10 -15.21 -10.67 9.11
CA PHE A 10 -15.37 -11.52 7.92
C PHE A 10 -14.61 -12.86 8.03
N ALA A 11 -14.00 -13.17 9.18
CA ALA A 11 -13.21 -14.38 9.41
C ALA A 11 -12.09 -14.61 8.37
N LEU A 12 -11.47 -13.53 7.91
CA LEU A 12 -10.36 -13.57 6.94
C LEU A 12 -9.04 -13.87 7.63
N THR A 13 -8.14 -14.57 6.92
CA THR A 13 -6.81 -14.92 7.46
C THR A 13 -5.78 -13.80 7.28
N SER A 14 -6.05 -12.87 6.36
CA SER A 14 -5.22 -11.71 6.08
C SER A 14 -6.05 -10.45 5.87
N ILE A 15 -5.50 -9.30 6.29
CA ILE A 15 -6.07 -7.97 5.98
C ILE A 15 -6.12 -7.68 4.48
N ASN A 16 -5.25 -8.33 3.70
CA ASN A 16 -5.16 -8.15 2.25
C ASN A 16 -6.27 -8.87 1.47
N GLU A 17 -7.07 -9.70 2.13
CA GLU A 17 -8.26 -10.34 1.55
C GLU A 17 -9.50 -9.42 1.62
N LEU A 18 -9.40 -8.28 2.32
CA LEU A 18 -10.48 -7.31 2.33
C LEU A 18 -10.63 -6.64 0.96
N PRO A 19 -11.86 -6.26 0.58
CA PRO A 19 -12.10 -5.46 -0.63
C PRO A 19 -11.68 -3.99 -0.39
N LEU A 20 -10.39 -3.78 -0.16
CA LEU A 20 -9.78 -2.47 0.12
C LEU A 20 -8.55 -2.26 -0.78
N ALA A 21 -8.59 -1.17 -1.55
CA ALA A 21 -7.43 -0.68 -2.29
C ALA A 21 -6.74 0.45 -1.50
N PHE A 22 -5.40 0.43 -1.48
CA PHE A 22 -4.59 1.44 -0.82
C PHE A 22 -3.91 2.34 -1.86
N ASN A 23 -4.57 3.43 -2.26
CA ASN A 23 -3.96 4.48 -3.08
C ASN A 23 -3.65 5.71 -2.20
N ILE A 24 -2.39 5.86 -1.80
CA ILE A 24 -1.95 6.77 -0.73
C ILE A 24 -1.09 7.89 -1.32
N ALA A 25 -1.51 9.13 -1.07
CA ALA A 25 -0.68 10.31 -1.30
C ALA A 25 0.27 10.54 -0.11
N TRP A 26 1.52 10.91 -0.40
CA TRP A 26 2.49 11.31 0.62
C TRP A 26 3.20 12.62 0.25
N TYR A 27 3.80 13.28 1.24
CA TYR A 27 4.58 14.50 1.03
C TYR A 27 5.75 14.63 2.01
N GLU A 28 5.51 14.46 3.30
CA GLU A 28 6.50 14.65 4.35
C GLU A 28 6.78 13.38 5.17
N GLN A 29 7.61 13.49 6.21
CA GLN A 29 8.19 12.34 6.89
C GLN A 29 7.19 11.60 7.77
N LYS A 30 6.11 12.24 8.23
CA LYS A 30 5.03 11.54 8.95
C LYS A 30 4.28 10.58 8.02
N ALA A 31 4.13 10.89 6.73
CA ALA A 31 3.59 9.93 5.78
C ALA A 31 4.52 8.70 5.61
N VAL A 32 5.84 8.88 5.74
CA VAL A 32 6.80 7.77 5.72
C VAL A 32 6.62 6.84 6.91
N ILE A 33 6.45 7.36 8.14
CA ILE A 33 6.23 6.49 9.30
C ILE A 33 4.87 5.79 9.24
N VAL A 34 3.85 6.42 8.67
CA VAL A 34 2.55 5.77 8.40
C VAL A 34 2.71 4.63 7.41
N LEU A 35 3.45 4.82 6.32
CA LEU A 35 3.76 3.77 5.36
C LEU A 35 4.46 2.58 6.05
N LEU A 36 5.52 2.84 6.82
CA LEU A 36 6.24 1.79 7.54
C LEU A 36 5.36 1.04 8.55
N ALA A 37 4.41 1.73 9.19
CA ALA A 37 3.43 1.10 10.08
C ALA A 37 2.47 0.18 9.31
N LEU A 38 2.01 0.57 8.11
CA LEU A 38 1.18 -0.30 7.28
C LEU A 38 1.96 -1.55 6.82
N LEU A 39 3.22 -1.37 6.41
CA LEU A 39 4.10 -2.48 6.00
C LEU A 39 4.38 -3.44 7.16
N SER A 40 4.61 -2.94 8.37
CA SER A 40 4.83 -3.79 9.55
C SER A 40 3.59 -4.57 9.99
N LEU A 41 2.39 -4.03 9.71
CA LEU A 41 1.11 -4.72 9.88
C LEU A 41 0.80 -5.72 8.74
N GLY A 42 1.69 -5.86 7.77
CA GLY A 42 1.56 -6.82 6.67
C GLY A 42 0.61 -6.37 5.56
N VAL A 43 0.28 -5.08 5.47
CA VAL A 43 -0.48 -4.52 4.34
C VAL A 43 0.38 -4.57 3.08
N LYS A 44 -0.19 -5.05 1.99
CA LYS A 44 0.44 -5.21 0.68
C LYS A 44 -0.29 -4.42 -0.41
N ASN A 45 0.34 -4.32 -1.57
CA ASN A 45 -0.22 -3.73 -2.80
C ASN A 45 -0.59 -2.24 -2.65
N ILE A 46 0.18 -1.51 -1.83
CA ILE A 46 0.00 -0.07 -1.64
C ILE A 46 0.52 0.67 -2.88
N HIS A 47 -0.33 1.46 -3.49
CA HIS A 47 0.02 2.42 -4.53
C HIS A 47 0.36 3.76 -3.86
N LEU A 48 1.58 4.23 -4.07
CA LEU A 48 2.14 5.40 -3.39
C LEU A 48 2.49 6.48 -4.40
N GLY A 49 1.92 7.68 -4.22
CA GLY A 49 2.06 8.78 -5.18
C GLY A 49 2.18 10.18 -4.54
N PRO A 50 2.50 11.21 -5.35
CA PRO A 50 2.57 11.16 -6.82
C PRO A 50 3.87 10.56 -7.36
N SER A 51 4.92 10.44 -6.55
CA SER A 51 6.18 9.77 -6.91
C SER A 51 6.65 8.89 -5.77
N LEU A 52 7.53 7.92 -6.05
CA LEU A 52 8.18 7.15 -4.99
C LEU A 52 9.18 8.05 -4.23
N PRO A 53 9.40 7.80 -2.92
CA PRO A 53 10.35 8.58 -2.15
C PRO A 53 11.79 8.51 -2.70
N GLY A 54 12.35 9.68 -3.00
CA GLY A 54 13.69 9.80 -3.60
C GLY A 54 14.84 9.31 -2.71
N PHE A 55 14.60 9.04 -1.42
CA PHE A 55 15.59 8.44 -0.52
C PHE A 55 15.70 6.92 -0.66
N LEU A 56 14.79 6.27 -1.41
CA LEU A 56 14.86 4.84 -1.67
C LEU A 56 15.92 4.56 -2.73
N SER A 57 16.98 3.85 -2.33
CA SER A 57 17.93 3.32 -3.30
C SER A 57 17.26 2.26 -4.18
N PRO A 58 17.77 1.98 -5.40
CA PRO A 58 17.19 0.97 -6.28
C PRO A 58 17.03 -0.41 -5.62
N ASN A 59 18.01 -0.83 -4.81
CA ASN A 59 17.96 -2.11 -4.10
C ASN A 59 16.87 -2.13 -3.02
N VAL A 60 16.72 -1.04 -2.28
CA VAL A 60 15.68 -0.93 -1.24
C VAL A 60 14.30 -0.88 -1.90
N ALA A 61 14.15 -0.10 -2.98
CA ALA A 61 12.92 -0.06 -3.76
C ALA A 61 12.54 -1.45 -4.27
N LYS A 62 13.49 -2.22 -4.82
CA LYS A 62 13.26 -3.58 -5.27
C LYS A 62 12.74 -4.49 -4.15
N VAL A 63 13.33 -4.44 -2.96
CA VAL A 63 12.85 -5.21 -1.79
C VAL A 63 11.41 -4.84 -1.44
N LEU A 64 11.06 -3.55 -1.48
CA LEU A 64 9.71 -3.09 -1.19
C LEU A 64 8.69 -3.59 -2.23
N VAL A 65 9.06 -3.59 -3.51
CA VAL A 65 8.23 -4.15 -4.59
C VAL A 65 8.07 -5.67 -4.41
N ASP A 66 9.17 -6.41 -4.32
CA ASP A 66 9.15 -7.88 -4.27
C ASP A 66 8.42 -8.41 -3.02
N THR A 67 8.57 -7.74 -1.87
CA THR A 67 8.07 -8.22 -0.58
C THR A 67 6.63 -7.76 -0.31
N PHE A 68 6.34 -6.50 -0.63
CA PHE A 68 5.09 -5.83 -0.24
C PHE A 68 4.19 -5.43 -1.41
N GLY A 69 4.67 -5.56 -2.66
CA GLY A 69 3.89 -5.12 -3.83
C GLY A 69 3.71 -3.60 -3.89
N ILE A 70 4.63 -2.82 -3.34
CA ILE A 70 4.61 -1.35 -3.46
C ILE A 70 4.64 -0.98 -4.93
N ALA A 71 3.75 -0.09 -5.36
CA ALA A 71 3.67 0.42 -6.72
C ALA A 71 3.55 1.95 -6.73
N GLY A 72 3.90 2.57 -7.85
CA GLY A 72 3.54 3.96 -8.13
C GLY A 72 2.10 4.06 -8.62
N ILE A 73 1.65 5.28 -8.91
CA ILE A 73 0.35 5.55 -9.55
C ILE A 73 0.49 5.63 -11.07
N GLY A 74 -0.57 5.27 -11.79
CA GLY A 74 -0.70 5.38 -13.24
C GLY A 74 -1.54 6.58 -13.66
N ASN A 75 -2.31 6.41 -14.73
CA ASN A 75 -3.39 7.35 -15.05
C ASN A 75 -4.65 6.99 -14.25
N VAL A 76 -5.57 7.94 -14.14
CA VAL A 76 -6.76 7.79 -13.28
C VAL A 76 -7.64 6.63 -13.71
N ASP A 77 -7.89 6.47 -15.01
CA ASP A 77 -8.82 5.46 -15.52
C ASP A 77 -8.26 4.03 -15.32
N ASP A 78 -6.97 3.82 -15.58
CA ASP A 78 -6.29 2.54 -15.39
C ASP A 78 -6.20 2.17 -13.91
N ASP A 79 -5.86 3.13 -13.04
CA ASP A 79 -5.78 2.90 -11.60
C ASP A 79 -7.16 2.56 -11.01
N ILE A 80 -8.23 3.24 -11.43
CA ILE A 80 -9.60 2.92 -11.00
C ILE A 80 -9.99 1.51 -11.46
N ALA A 81 -9.72 1.17 -12.73
CA ALA A 81 -10.02 -0.16 -13.25
C ALA A 81 -9.27 -1.26 -12.48
N LEU A 82 -8.00 -1.04 -12.16
CA LEU A 82 -7.16 -1.94 -11.37
C LEU A 82 -7.67 -2.14 -9.93
N PHE A 83 -8.18 -1.08 -9.27
CA PHE A 83 -8.63 -1.17 -7.88
C PHE A 83 -10.02 -1.76 -7.70
N MET A 84 -10.81 -1.81 -8.77
CA MET A 84 -12.18 -2.33 -8.76
C MET A 84 -12.30 -3.76 -9.29
N SER A 85 -11.19 -4.35 -9.78
CA SER A 85 -11.11 -5.75 -10.24
C SER A 85 -10.83 -6.72 -9.10
#